data_AF-A0A8T4YKH9-F1
#
_entry.id   AF-A0A8T4YKH9-F1
#
_cell.length_a   1.000
_cell.length_b   1.000
_cell.length_c   1.000
_cell.angle_alpha   90.00
_cell.angle_beta   90.00
_cell.angle_gamma   90.00
#
_symmetry.space_group_name_H-M   'P 1'
#
loop_
_entity.id
_entity.type
_entity.pdbx_description
1 polymer ?
#
loop_
_entity_poly.entity_id
_entity_poly.type
_entity_poly.pdbx_seq_one_letter_code
_entity_poly.pdbx_strand_id
1 'polypeptide(L)'
;MVLRSTDFKTDVFVDWCPGCGNFGILASLQMALAELGLESHNVVIVSGIGCSGKVPHFVKVYGVHTLHGRTLPFAQGIKISNPELEVIAVGGDGDGLGIGV
;
A
#
# COMPACT_ATOMS: atom_id res chain seq x y z
N MET A 1 -13.71 -11.27 14.54
CA MET A 1 -13.60 -9.95 15.20
C MET A 1 -13.97 -8.90 14.15
N VAL A 2 -14.71 -7.83 14.48
CA VAL A 2 -15.05 -6.80 13.49
C VAL A 2 -13.84 -5.86 13.33
N LEU A 3 -13.24 -5.82 12.15
CA LEU A 3 -12.11 -4.93 11.85
C LEU A 3 -12.60 -3.49 11.65
N ARG A 4 -11.78 -2.52 12.05
CA ARG A 4 -12.01 -1.09 11.87
C ARG A 4 -10.83 -0.47 11.13
N SER A 5 -11.06 0.65 10.43
CA SER A 5 -9.99 1.36 9.71
C SER A 5 -8.82 1.77 10.62
N THR A 6 -9.08 2.05 11.90
CA THR A 6 -8.04 2.36 12.89
C THR A 6 -7.09 1.20 13.18
N ASP A 7 -7.53 -0.04 12.98
CA ASP A 7 -6.71 -1.24 13.24
C ASP A 7 -5.58 -1.37 12.19
N PHE A 8 -5.69 -0.66 11.06
CA PHE A 8 -4.69 -0.58 9.99
C PHE A 8 -3.76 0.63 10.07
N LYS A 9 -3.83 1.45 11.12
CA LYS A 9 -2.90 2.60 11.28
C LYS A 9 -1.58 2.15 11.87
N THR A 10 -0.49 2.78 11.44
CA THR A 10 0.85 2.65 12.05
C THR A 10 1.12 3.84 12.98
N ASP A 11 2.20 3.76 13.75
CA ASP A 11 2.75 4.83 14.59
C ASP A 11 3.68 5.79 13.81
N VAL A 12 3.92 5.50 12.52
CA VAL A 12 4.75 6.32 11.64
C VAL A 12 4.03 7.63 11.29
N PHE A 13 4.72 8.75 11.47
CA PHE A 13 4.20 10.06 11.09
C PHE A 13 3.99 10.17 9.57
N VAL A 14 2.78 10.54 9.14
CA VAL A 14 2.44 10.75 7.73
C VAL A 14 2.97 12.10 7.29
N ASP A 15 4.11 12.10 6.61
CA ASP A 15 4.91 13.28 6.28
C ASP A 15 4.56 13.95 4.93
N TRP A 16 3.32 13.76 4.45
CA TRP A 16 2.82 14.46 3.27
C TRP A 16 2.40 15.90 3.60
N CYS A 17 2.45 16.77 2.58
CA CYS A 17 2.02 18.16 2.70
C CYS A 17 0.57 18.26 3.18
N PRO A 18 0.22 19.25 4.03
CA PRO A 18 -1.18 19.54 4.38
C PRO A 18 -2.03 19.74 3.13
N GLY A 19 -3.17 19.05 3.05
CA GLY A 19 -4.06 19.07 1.88
C GLY A 19 -3.67 18.14 0.73
N CYS A 20 -2.64 17.30 0.88
CA CYS A 20 -2.27 16.31 -0.12
C CYS A 20 -3.39 15.27 -0.33
N GLY A 21 -3.74 14.97 -1.58
CA GLY A 21 -4.77 13.97 -1.93
C GLY A 21 -4.44 12.53 -1.47
N ASN A 22 -3.17 12.22 -1.22
CA ASN A 22 -2.76 10.90 -0.71
C ASN A 22 -3.38 10.55 0.64
N PHE A 23 -3.75 11.55 1.47
CA PHE A 23 -4.49 11.31 2.70
C PHE A 23 -5.85 10.67 2.45
N GLY A 24 -6.56 11.10 1.39
CA GLY A 24 -7.83 10.52 0.99
C GLY A 24 -7.67 9.07 0.54
N ILE A 25 -6.68 8.80 -0.32
CA ILE A 25 -6.36 7.45 -0.81
C ILE A 25 -6.00 6.51 0.36
N LEU A 26 -5.15 6.97 1.29
CA LEU A 26 -4.76 6.21 2.48
C LEU A 26 -5.98 5.86 3.35
N ALA A 27 -6.85 6.84 3.63
CA ALA A 27 -8.05 6.62 4.43
C ALA A 27 -9.00 5.63 3.75
N SER A 28 -9.24 5.78 2.44
CA SER A 28 -10.08 4.87 1.66
C SER A 28 -9.51 3.45 1.64
N LEU A 29 -8.18 3.29 1.53
CA LEU A 29 -7.54 1.98 1.58
C LEU A 29 -7.75 1.30 2.94
N GLN A 30 -7.54 2.03 4.06
CA GLN A 30 -7.78 1.49 5.41
C GLN A 30 -9.25 1.12 5.65
N MET A 31 -10.19 1.89 5.10
CA MET A 31 -11.63 1.57 5.15
C MET A 31 -11.94 0.31 4.36
N ALA A 32 -11.44 0.20 3.13
CA ALA A 32 -11.67 -0.97 2.28
C ALA A 32 -11.17 -2.27 2.92
N LEU A 33 -9.98 -2.26 3.53
CA LEU A 33 -9.45 -3.43 4.23
C LEU A 33 -10.35 -3.87 5.40
N ALA A 34 -10.89 -2.91 6.15
CA ALA A 34 -11.80 -3.18 7.26
C ALA A 34 -13.16 -3.73 6.79
N GLU A 35 -13.75 -3.12 5.77
CA GLU A 35 -15.04 -3.51 5.20
C GLU A 35 -14.99 -4.90 4.55
N LEU A 36 -13.87 -5.26 3.93
CA LEU A 36 -13.63 -6.58 3.34
C LEU A 36 -13.24 -7.64 4.39
N GLY A 37 -13.01 -7.25 5.64
CA GLY A 37 -12.59 -8.19 6.69
C GLY A 37 -11.19 -8.77 6.47
N LEU A 38 -10.31 -8.07 5.74
CA LEU A 38 -8.97 -8.55 5.42
C LEU A 38 -8.03 -8.37 6.61
N GLU A 39 -7.65 -9.46 7.27
CA GLU A 39 -6.70 -9.40 8.36
C GLU A 39 -5.31 -8.98 7.88
N SER A 40 -4.61 -8.17 8.69
CA SER A 40 -3.35 -7.53 8.29
C SER A 40 -2.27 -8.47 7.78
N HIS A 41 -2.24 -9.71 8.27
CA HIS A 41 -1.25 -10.71 7.89
C HIS A 41 -1.56 -11.42 6.56
N ASN A 42 -2.76 -11.21 6.00
CA ASN A 42 -3.17 -11.75 4.69
C ASN A 42 -2.96 -10.73 3.56
N VAL A 43 -2.51 -9.52 3.87
CA VAL A 43 -2.37 -8.41 2.91
C VAL A 43 -0.92 -8.00 2.78
N VAL A 44 -0.48 -7.76 1.53
CA VAL A 44 0.80 -7.16 1.20
C VAL A 44 0.58 -5.91 0.35
N ILE A 45 1.10 -4.76 0.79
CA ILE A 45 1.12 -3.55 -0.03
C ILE A 45 2.54 -3.36 -0.57
N VAL A 46 2.66 -3.31 -1.90
CA VAL A 46 3.92 -3.11 -2.62
C VAL A 46 3.90 -1.72 -3.23
N SER A 47 5.01 -1.01 -3.13
CA SER A 47 5.16 0.32 -3.70
C SER A 47 6.54 0.57 -4.30
N GLY A 48 6.61 1.56 -5.19
CA GLY A 48 7.85 2.08 -5.77
C GLY A 48 8.29 3.35 -5.04
N ILE A 49 8.92 4.29 -5.73
CA ILE A 49 9.51 5.48 -5.11
C ILE A 49 8.68 6.74 -5.44
N GLY A 50 8.45 7.55 -4.41
CA GLY A 50 7.77 8.85 -4.53
C GLY A 50 6.94 9.17 -3.28
N CYS A 51 6.22 10.30 -3.29
CA CYS A 51 5.29 10.62 -2.20
C CYS A 51 4.24 9.51 -2.04
N SER A 52 3.62 9.07 -3.15
CA SER A 52 2.70 7.93 -3.17
C SER A 52 3.34 6.62 -2.70
N GLY A 53 4.63 6.42 -3.00
CA GLY A 53 5.40 5.25 -2.57
C GLY A 53 5.51 5.07 -1.05
N LYS A 54 5.17 6.09 -0.27
CA LYS A 54 5.22 6.00 1.20
C LYS A 54 4.03 5.26 1.82
N VAL A 55 2.98 4.93 1.05
CA VAL A 55 1.76 4.31 1.58
C VAL A 55 1.98 3.06 2.44
N PRO A 56 2.87 2.09 2.10
CA PRO A 56 3.04 0.90 2.94
C PRO A 56 3.58 1.19 4.34
N HIS A 57 4.24 2.35 4.57
CA HIS A 57 4.72 2.73 5.89
C HIS A 57 3.57 3.19 6.81
N PHE A 58 2.42 3.54 6.25
CA PHE A 58 1.27 4.11 6.96
C PHE A 58 0.11 3.13 7.13
N VAL A 59 0.26 1.90 6.63
CA VAL A 59 -0.76 0.85 6.70
C VAL A 59 -0.17 -0.37 7.40
N LYS A 60 -0.81 -0.81 8.49
CA LYS A 60 -0.37 -1.94 9.32
C LYS A 60 -0.71 -3.27 8.67
N VAL A 61 0.06 -3.63 7.64
CA VAL A 61 0.06 -4.90 6.90
C VAL A 61 1.51 -5.24 6.55
N TYR A 62 1.77 -6.33 5.82
CA TYR A 62 3.10 -6.51 5.23
C TYR A 62 3.36 -5.43 4.16
N GLY A 63 4.40 -4.62 4.35
CA GLY A 63 4.75 -3.53 3.44
C GLY A 63 6.06 -3.79 2.70
N VAL A 64 6.08 -3.58 1.39
CA VAL A 64 7.30 -3.67 0.56
C VAL A 64 7.50 -2.36 -0.20
N HIS A 65 8.45 -1.54 0.25
CA HIS A 65 8.90 -0.34 -0.44
C HIS A 65 10.11 -0.68 -1.30
N THR A 66 9.91 -0.76 -2.61
CA THR A 66 10.84 -1.37 -3.57
C THR A 66 11.70 -0.31 -4.27
N LEU A 67 12.05 -0.54 -5.53
CA LEU A 67 12.80 0.38 -6.38
C LEU A 67 11.84 1.17 -7.29
N HIS A 68 12.29 2.32 -7.76
CA HIS A 68 11.48 3.20 -8.60
C HIS A 68 11.04 2.49 -9.88
N GLY A 69 9.73 2.46 -10.12
CA GLY A 69 9.11 1.78 -11.27
C GLY A 69 9.21 0.26 -11.25
N ARG A 70 9.52 -0.37 -10.10
CA ARG A 70 9.60 -1.84 -9.96
C ARG A 70 8.51 -2.41 -9.07
N THR A 71 7.48 -1.62 -8.77
CA THR A 71 6.30 -2.01 -7.99
C THR A 71 5.64 -3.30 -8.51
N LEU A 72 5.31 -3.34 -9.80
CA LEU A 72 4.59 -4.48 -10.39
C LEU A 72 5.43 -5.77 -10.47
N PRO A 73 6.71 -5.75 -10.91
CA PRO A 73 7.55 -6.95 -10.86
C PRO A 73 7.63 -7.61 -9.48
N PHE A 74 7.80 -6.81 -8.42
CA PHE A 74 7.81 -7.33 -7.04
C PHE A 74 6.43 -7.87 -6.63
N ALA A 75 5.36 -7.12 -6.90
CA ALA A 75 3.99 -7.54 -6.59
C ALA A 75 3.61 -8.85 -7.29
N GLN A 76 3.97 -9.00 -8.58
CA GLN A 76 3.76 -10.21 -9.35
C GLN A 76 4.51 -11.40 -8.74
N GLY A 77 5.79 -11.24 -8.42
CA GLY A 77 6.59 -12.30 -7.79
C GLY A 77 5.97 -12.77 -6.47
N ILE A 78 5.50 -11.85 -5.64
CA ILE A 78 4.83 -12.16 -4.37
C ILE A 78 3.52 -12.94 -4.64
N LYS A 79 2.66 -12.44 -5.53
CA LYS A 79 1.36 -13.06 -5.81
C LYS A 79 1.48 -14.44 -6.45
N ILE A 80 2.47 -14.65 -7.33
CA ILE A 80 2.75 -15.96 -7.94
C ILE A 80 3.26 -16.94 -6.87
N SER A 81 4.10 -16.48 -5.95
CA SER A 81 4.70 -17.33 -4.92
C SER A 81 3.71 -17.72 -3.82
N ASN A 82 2.79 -16.82 -3.46
CA ASN A 82 1.72 -17.11 -2.51
C ASN A 82 0.39 -16.51 -3.00
N PRO A 83 -0.42 -17.29 -3.74
CA PRO A 83 -1.69 -16.84 -4.31
C PRO A 83 -2.76 -16.48 -3.28
N GLU A 84 -2.64 -16.95 -2.03
CA GLU A 84 -3.62 -16.67 -0.96
C GLU A 84 -3.49 -15.26 -0.38
N LEU A 85 -2.35 -14.59 -0.58
CA LEU A 85 -2.16 -13.21 -0.12
C LEU A 85 -2.92 -12.24 -1.02
N GLU A 86 -3.59 -11.27 -0.42
CA GLU A 86 -4.08 -10.09 -1.13
C GLU A 86 -2.91 -9.15 -1.39
N VAL A 87 -2.58 -8.90 -2.66
CA VAL A 87 -1.40 -8.12 -3.05
C VAL A 87 -1.85 -6.84 -3.74
N ILE A 88 -1.56 -5.71 -3.11
CA ILE A 88 -1.98 -4.38 -3.57
C ILE A 88 -0.75 -3.60 -4.01
N ALA A 89 -0.72 -3.17 -5.28
CA ALA A 89 0.30 -2.29 -5.81
C ALA A 89 -0.14 -0.83 -5.69
N VAL A 90 0.70 0.01 -5.08
CA VAL A 90 0.47 1.46 -4.94
C VAL A 90 1.66 2.23 -5.49
N GLY A 91 1.42 3.18 -6.38
CA GLY A 91 2.47 3.95 -7.02
C GLY A 91 1.97 5.32 -7.49
N GLY A 92 2.92 6.18 -7.85
CA GLY A 92 2.62 7.46 -8.51
C GLY A 92 2.52 7.30 -10.01
N ASP A 93 2.08 8.35 -10.68
CA ASP A 93 2.07 8.47 -12.14
C ASP A 93 3.48 8.32 -12.73
N GLY A 94 4.48 9.03 -12.22
CA GLY A 94 5.87 8.90 -12.69
C GLY A 94 6.51 7.54 -12.37
N ASP A 95 6.13 6.92 -11.24
CA ASP A 95 6.60 5.60 -10.85
C ASP A 95 6.05 4.51 -11.78
N GLY A 96 4.73 4.51 -12.02
CA GLY A 96 4.07 3.47 -12.82
C GLY A 96 4.07 3.72 -14.33
N LEU A 97 3.96 4.98 -14.76
CA LEU A 97 3.81 5.36 -16.17
C LEU A 97 5.03 6.10 -16.74
N GLY A 98 6.02 6.42 -15.90
CA GLY A 98 7.31 6.96 -16.31
C GLY A 98 8.36 5.87 -16.41
N ILE A 99 9.15 5.67 -15.36
CA ILE A 99 10.24 4.68 -15.32
C ILE A 99 9.74 3.21 -15.28
N GLY A 100 8.47 3.01 -14.93
CA GLY A 100 7.84 1.70 -14.75
C GLY A 100 7.24 1.09 -16.02
N VAL A 101 7.33 1.79 -17.16
CA VAL A 101 6.91 1.30 -18.49
C VAL A 101 8.04 0.55 -19.18
#